data_AF-A0A5B8U8M7-F1
#
_entry.id   AF-A0A5B8U8M7-F1
#
_cell.length_a   1.000
_cell.length_b   1.000
_cell.length_c   1.000
_cell.angle_alpha   90.00
_cell.angle_beta   90.00
_cell.angle_gamma   90.00
#
_symmetry.space_group_name_H-M   'P 1'
#
loop_
_entity.id
_entity.type
_entity.pdbx_description
1 polymer ?
#
loop_
_entity_poly.entity_id
_entity_poly.type
_entity_poly.pdbx_seq_one_letter_code
_entity_poly.pdbx_strand_id
1 'polypeptide(L)'
;MGLERGIEGAEPIRPEAVGLHERHRAVRSWRMATGTLACPSCDAPVSPGAGVLSPTAPLACPFCHHAAATRDFLSLASPSRPARVAVHVVQRSPRPAVRGPLDG
;
A
#
# COMPACT_ATOMS: atom_id res chain seq x y z
N MET A 1 29.53 46.22 49.40
CA MET A 1 28.48 46.69 48.46
C MET A 1 29.13 46.74 47.07
N GLY A 2 28.94 45.86 46.09
CA GLY A 2 28.24 44.58 45.94
C GLY A 2 28.95 43.78 44.83
N LEU A 3 28.88 42.45 44.89
CA LEU A 3 29.49 41.49 43.95
C LEU A 3 28.38 40.83 43.14
N GLU A 4 28.22 41.05 41.82
CA GLU A 4 27.34 40.21 40.96
C GLU A 4 27.86 40.05 39.51
N ARG A 5 27.62 38.85 38.95
CA ARG A 5 28.19 38.17 37.77
C ARG A 5 27.32 38.27 36.50
N GLY A 6 27.89 37.92 35.34
CA GLY A 6 27.20 37.27 34.20
C GLY A 6 27.32 38.04 32.88
N ILE A 7 27.52 37.46 31.70
CA ILE A 7 27.47 36.08 31.21
C ILE A 7 28.26 36.03 29.87
N GLU A 8 29.11 35.01 29.70
CA GLU A 8 29.69 34.65 28.40
C GLU A 8 28.58 34.35 27.40
N GLY A 9 28.66 34.95 26.20
CA GLY A 9 27.70 34.74 25.13
C GLY A 9 27.66 33.26 24.74
N ALA A 10 26.54 32.62 25.04
CA ALA A 10 26.27 31.24 24.63
C ALA A 10 26.19 31.17 23.11
N GLU A 11 27.11 30.40 22.51
CA GLU A 11 27.04 29.98 21.12
C GLU A 11 25.71 29.23 20.88
N PRO A 12 24.99 29.50 19.78
CA PRO A 12 23.69 28.87 19.56
C PRO A 12 23.86 27.38 19.33
N ILE A 13 23.39 26.57 20.30
CA ILE A 13 23.26 25.12 20.16
C ILE A 13 22.33 24.85 18.98
N ARG A 14 22.91 24.41 17.86
CA ARG A 14 22.17 23.83 16.75
C ARG A 14 21.53 22.54 17.25
N PRO A 15 20.20 22.39 17.28
CA PRO A 15 19.61 21.09 17.55
C PRO A 15 19.98 20.17 16.40
N GLU A 16 20.93 19.27 16.68
CA GLU A 16 21.15 18.08 15.87
C GLU A 16 19.81 17.36 15.67
N ALA A 17 19.41 17.24 14.40
CA ALA A 17 18.19 16.54 14.04
C ALA A 17 18.36 15.06 14.39
N VAL A 18 17.89 14.69 15.59
CA VAL A 18 17.68 13.31 15.98
C VAL A 18 16.63 12.75 15.01
N GLY A 19 17.11 12.09 13.96
CA GLY A 19 16.25 11.49 12.95
C GLY A 19 15.27 10.52 13.61
N LEU A 20 13.97 10.78 13.45
CA LEU A 20 12.91 9.91 13.92
C LEU A 20 13.05 8.55 13.22
N HIS A 21 13.60 7.57 13.92
CA HIS A 21 13.66 6.19 13.44
C HIS A 21 12.32 5.51 13.70
N GLU A 22 11.53 5.36 12.64
CA GLU A 22 10.31 4.55 12.71
C GLU A 22 10.69 3.06 12.71
N ARG A 23 10.53 2.41 13.86
CA ARG A 23 10.73 0.96 13.99
C ARG A 23 9.45 0.24 13.62
N HIS A 24 9.37 -0.26 12.39
CA HIS A 24 8.28 -1.15 11.96
C HIS A 24 8.56 -2.59 12.38
N ARG A 25 7.79 -3.11 13.34
CA ARG A 25 7.79 -4.55 13.63
C ARG A 25 7.12 -5.27 12.47
N ALA A 26 7.89 -6.04 11.70
CA ALA A 26 7.33 -6.92 10.68
C ALA A 26 6.47 -8.01 11.36
N VAL A 27 5.16 -7.80 11.43
CA VAL A 27 4.21 -8.85 11.78
C VAL A 27 4.11 -9.78 10.58
N ARG A 28 4.20 -11.10 10.80
CA ARG A 28 4.06 -12.11 9.75
C ARG A 28 2.61 -12.10 9.24
N SER A 29 2.32 -11.21 8.29
CA SER A 29 0.99 -11.01 7.74
C SER A 29 1.03 -11.07 6.21
N TRP A 30 0.04 -11.78 5.65
CA TRP A 30 -0.16 -11.86 4.20
C TRP A 30 -0.95 -10.68 3.65
N ARG A 31 -1.50 -9.82 4.52
CA ARG A 31 -2.24 -8.62 4.12
C ARG A 31 -1.23 -7.51 3.82
N MET A 32 -1.21 -7.06 2.57
CA MET A 32 -0.35 -5.97 2.11
C MET A 32 -0.96 -4.60 2.44
N ALA A 33 -2.26 -4.43 2.17
CA ALA A 33 -2.94 -3.15 2.31
C ALA A 33 -4.45 -3.32 2.49
N THR A 34 -5.13 -2.25 2.90
CA THR A 34 -6.59 -2.08 2.81
C THR A 34 -6.86 -0.96 1.81
N GLY A 35 -7.87 -1.11 0.97
CA GLY A 35 -8.23 -0.10 -0.04
C GLY A 35 -9.72 -0.11 -0.35
N THR A 36 -10.08 0.51 -1.47
CA THR A 36 -11.44 0.51 -2.00
C THR A 36 -11.45 0.19 -3.49
N LEU A 37 -12.53 -0.46 -3.96
CA LEU A 37 -12.78 -0.64 -5.39
C LEU A 37 -13.83 0.36 -5.88
N ALA A 38 -13.45 1.20 -6.83
CA ALA A 38 -14.32 2.18 -7.49
C ALA A 38 -14.00 2.25 -8.99
N CYS A 39 -15.02 2.49 -9.82
CA CYS A 39 -14.82 2.63 -11.25
C CYS A 39 -14.04 3.91 -11.57
N PRO A 40 -12.96 3.87 -12.38
CA PRO A 40 -12.21 5.08 -12.73
C PRO A 40 -12.97 6.02 -13.67
N SER A 41 -14.02 5.54 -14.34
CA SER A 41 -14.83 6.32 -15.28
C SER A 41 -15.95 7.11 -14.59
N CYS A 42 -16.68 6.48 -13.65
CA CYS A 42 -17.86 7.08 -13.02
C CYS A 42 -17.78 7.17 -11.49
N ASP A 43 -16.67 6.74 -10.88
CA ASP A 43 -16.45 6.68 -9.43
C ASP A 43 -17.46 5.83 -8.65
N ALA A 44 -18.24 4.99 -9.34
CA ALA A 44 -19.20 4.11 -8.69
C ALA A 44 -18.48 2.98 -7.94
N PRO A 45 -18.94 2.61 -6.73
CA PRO A 45 -18.36 1.51 -5.97
C PRO A 45 -18.55 0.18 -6.70
N VAL A 46 -17.50 -0.65 -6.74
CA VAL A 46 -17.55 -1.96 -7.40
C VAL A 46 -17.27 -3.06 -6.37
N SER A 47 -18.16 -4.04 -6.28
CA SER A 47 -17.94 -5.22 -5.44
C SER A 47 -17.22 -6.31 -6.25
N PRO A 48 -16.17 -6.96 -5.72
CA PRO A 48 -15.51 -8.09 -6.36
C PRO A 48 -16.34 -9.39 -6.23
N GLY A 49 -17.53 -9.34 -5.64
CA GLY A 49 -18.36 -10.52 -5.34
C GLY A 49 -17.78 -11.36 -4.20
N ALA A 50 -18.15 -12.64 -4.15
CA ALA A 50 -17.68 -13.58 -3.12
C ALA A 50 -16.27 -14.16 -3.40
N GLY A 51 -15.65 -13.81 -4.53
CA GLY A 51 -14.40 -14.40 -5.01
C GLY A 51 -13.16 -13.58 -4.71
N VAL A 52 -12.00 -14.23 -4.80
CA VAL A 52 -10.69 -13.56 -4.79
C VAL A 52 -10.33 -13.18 -6.23
N LEU A 53 -10.02 -11.90 -6.45
CA LEU A 53 -9.56 -11.40 -7.75
C LEU A 53 -8.05 -11.19 -7.75
N SER A 54 -7.39 -11.62 -8.83
CA SER A 54 -6.03 -11.19 -9.13
C SER A 54 -6.03 -9.70 -9.48
N PRO A 55 -4.99 -8.91 -9.16
CA PRO A 55 -4.87 -7.52 -9.63
C PRO A 55 -4.96 -7.38 -11.16
N THR A 56 -4.62 -8.44 -11.90
CA THR A 56 -4.71 -8.52 -13.36
C THR A 56 -6.02 -9.12 -13.88
N ALA A 57 -6.90 -9.59 -13.00
CA ALA A 57 -8.19 -10.16 -13.42
C ALA A 57 -9.07 -9.06 -14.03
N PRO A 58 -9.82 -9.35 -15.10
CA PRO A 58 -10.76 -8.39 -15.68
C PRO A 58 -11.90 -8.09 -14.70
N LEU A 59 -12.30 -6.82 -14.64
CA LEU A 59 -13.42 -6.34 -13.85
C LEU A 59 -14.22 -5.32 -14.66
N ALA A 60 -15.55 -5.39 -14.60
CA ALA A 60 -16.46 -4.47 -15.27
C ALA A 60 -17.32 -3.72 -14.26
N CYS A 61 -17.49 -2.42 -14.47
CA CYS A 61 -18.39 -1.60 -13.67
C CYS A 61 -19.86 -1.98 -13.96
N PRO A 62 -20.69 -2.28 -12.94
CA PRO A 62 -22.10 -2.59 -13.16
C PRO A 62 -22.96 -1.38 -13.52
N PHE A 63 -22.41 -0.15 -13.42
CA PHE A 63 -23.15 1.09 -13.69
C PHE A 63 -22.86 1.69 -15.07
N CYS A 64 -21.58 1.79 -15.46
CA CYS A 64 -21.18 2.40 -16.73
C CYS A 64 -20.54 1.42 -17.72
N HIS A 65 -20.43 0.13 -17.35
CA HIS A 65 -19.83 -0.93 -18.16
C HIS A 65 -18.35 -0.74 -18.55
N HIS A 66 -17.66 0.25 -17.99
CA HIS A 66 -16.21 0.36 -18.13
C HIS A 66 -15.53 -0.91 -17.64
N ALA A 67 -14.69 -1.50 -18.48
CA ALA A 67 -13.96 -2.75 -18.19
C ALA A 67 -12.46 -2.50 -18.24
N ALA A 68 -11.75 -2.90 -17.18
CA ALA A 68 -10.31 -2.78 -17.05
C ALA A 68 -9.77 -3.86 -16.10
N ALA A 69 -8.47 -3.83 -15.78
CA ALA A 69 -7.93 -4.77 -14.80
C ALA A 69 -8.38 -4.35 -13.39
N THR A 70 -8.54 -5.31 -12.48
CA THR A 70 -8.99 -5.06 -11.09
C THR A 70 -8.14 -4.00 -10.39
N ARG A 71 -6.82 -3.96 -10.65
CA ARG A 71 -5.92 -2.94 -10.10
C ARG A 71 -6.28 -1.50 -10.52
N ASP A 72 -6.90 -1.32 -11.67
CA ASP A 72 -7.27 0.00 -12.20
C ASP A 72 -8.51 0.57 -11.48
N PHE A 73 -9.26 -0.30 -10.79
CA PHE A 73 -10.37 0.07 -9.91
C PHE A 73 -9.93 0.26 -8.45
N LEU A 74 -8.69 -0.15 -8.10
CA LEU A 74 -8.21 -0.20 -6.72
C LEU A 74 -7.58 1.13 -6.31
N SER A 75 -8.13 1.74 -5.26
CA SER A 75 -7.49 2.85 -4.55
C SER A 75 -6.98 2.38 -3.18
N LEU A 76 -5.72 2.69 -2.88
CA LEU A 76 -5.08 2.45 -1.56
C LEU A 76 -4.99 3.72 -0.72
N ALA A 77 -5.56 4.83 -1.18
CA ALA A 77 -5.67 6.05 -0.38
C ALA A 77 -6.52 5.80 0.87
N SER A 78 -6.36 6.63 1.92
CA SER A 78 -7.16 6.56 3.14
C SER A 78 -8.65 6.39 2.79
N PRO A 79 -9.27 5.26 3.15
CA PRO A 79 -10.53 4.83 2.55
C PRO A 79 -11.69 5.73 3.00
N SER A 80 -12.12 6.62 2.11
CA SER A 80 -13.26 7.53 2.30
C SER A 80 -14.62 6.89 1.97
N ARG A 81 -14.66 5.71 1.33
CA ARG A 81 -15.87 5.06 0.80
C ARG A 81 -16.12 3.64 1.37
N PRO A 82 -17.37 3.14 1.36
CA PRO A 82 -17.76 1.87 2.01
C PRO A 82 -17.30 0.59 1.30
N ALA A 83 -16.88 0.63 0.02
CA ALA A 83 -16.44 -0.55 -0.75
C ALA A 83 -15.02 -1.00 -0.36
N ARG A 84 -14.82 -1.36 0.91
CA ARG A 84 -13.52 -1.72 1.49
C ARG A 84 -13.07 -3.10 1.03
N VAL A 85 -11.82 -3.21 0.61
CA VAL A 85 -11.18 -4.48 0.23
C VAL A 85 -9.85 -4.65 0.94
N ALA A 86 -9.48 -5.89 1.22
CA ALA A 86 -8.15 -6.26 1.70
C ALA A 86 -7.32 -6.81 0.54
N VAL A 87 -6.07 -6.35 0.44
CA VAL A 87 -5.11 -6.84 -0.56
C VAL A 87 -4.17 -7.82 0.11
N HIS A 88 -4.06 -9.01 -0.46
CA HIS A 88 -3.24 -10.09 0.09
C HIS A 88 -2.14 -10.51 -0.90
N VAL A 89 -0.95 -10.78 -0.37
CA VAL A 89 0.12 -11.49 -1.09
C VAL A 89 -0.11 -12.98 -0.91
N VAL A 90 -0.08 -13.72 -2.02
CA VAL A 90 -0.10 -15.18 -2.00
C VAL A 90 1.17 -15.69 -2.67
N GLN A 91 1.89 -16.60 -2.02
CA GLN A 91 2.98 -17.31 -2.68
C GLN A 91 2.38 -18.28 -3.69
N ARG A 92 2.63 -18.05 -4.98
CA ARG A 92 2.39 -19.05 -6.00
C ARG A 92 3.61 -19.94 -6.05
N SER A 93 3.45 -21.24 -5.79
CA SER A 93 4.54 -22.19 -6.03
C SER A 93 5.00 -22.05 -7.49
N PRO A 94 6.32 -22.01 -7.76
CA PRO A 94 6.81 -22.02 -9.13
C PRO A 94 6.23 -23.24 -9.86
N ARG A 95 5.60 -23.03 -11.01
CA ARG A 95 5.22 -24.14 -11.89
C ARG A 95 6.53 -24.82 -12.30
N PRO A 96 6.70 -26.14 -12.10
CA PRO A 96 7.93 -26.82 -12.52
C PRO A 96 8.12 -26.57 -14.02
N ALA A 97 9.30 -26.07 -14.37
CA ALA A 97 9.66 -25.88 -15.77
C ALA A 97 9.61 -27.25 -16.46
N VAL A 98 8.76 -27.38 -17.48
CA VAL A 98 8.88 -28.49 -18.44
C VAL A 98 10.25 -28.31 -19.09
N ARG A 99 11.22 -29.14 -18.68
CA ARG A 99 12.45 -29.33 -19.46
C ARG A 99 12.02 -30.05 -20.75
N GLY A 100 12.09 -29.34 -21.88
CA GLY A 100 12.00 -29.98 -23.19
C GLY A 100 13.15 -30.97 -23.38
N PRO A 101 12.98 -32.00 -24.22
CA PRO A 101 14.00 -33.00 -24.45
C PRO A 101 15.23 -32.36 -25.10
N LEU A 102 16.40 -32.67 -24.55
CA LEU A 102 17.70 -32.43 -25.18
C LEU A 102 17.96 -33.62 -26.09
N ASP A 103 17.43 -33.59 -27.31
CA ASP A 103 17.82 -34.54 -28.36
C ASP A 103 19.07 -33.99 -29.06
N GLY A 104 20.15 -34.75 -28.94
CA GLY A 104 21.41 -34.56 -29.67
C GLY A 104 21.59 -35.63 -30.74
#